data_AF-A0A803L8U9-F1
#
_entry.id   AF-A0A803L8U9-F1
#
_cell.length_a   1.000
_cell.length_b   1.000
_cell.length_c   1.000
_cell.angle_alpha   90.00
_cell.angle_beta   90.00
_cell.angle_gamma   90.00
#
_symmetry.space_group_name_H-M   'P 1'
#
loop_
_entity.id
_entity.type
_entity.pdbx_description
1 polymer ?
#
loop_
_entity_poly.entity_id
_entity_poly.type
_entity_poly.pdbx_seq_one_letter_code
_entity_poly.pdbx_strand_id
1 'polypeptide(L)'
;MSLQEIVAMFLYTLAHHKKNRYIGQYFFRSGETVSRQFHLCLRDFLKLHEVLLYNPTPISDDCEDERWKSFKNCLGALDGTYINVNVPSQERPKYRTRKGTIAMNVLGVCAPNMQFIYVLPDWEGSAHDMRVLRNALSRPNGFRVPRGNYYLVDAGYTNCEGFLAPYRGQRYHLKEWTDQQPESAEEFYNMKHARARNVIERCFGLLKGRWSILRSPSFFPIRTHGRIVMACCLLHNLIRKFMPTDDINEDELNESDDDSESDSDDEREFITSVATSDHWTNFRNKLAQDMFNDWRARGRHGQ
;
A
#
# COMPACT_ATOMS: atom_id res chain seq x y z
N MET A 1 -22.80 -22.89 -17.32
CA MET A 1 -22.22 -21.56 -17.04
C MET A 1 -20.80 -21.57 -17.57
N SER A 2 -20.43 -20.64 -18.46
CA SER A 2 -19.07 -20.62 -19.00
C SER A 2 -18.08 -19.96 -18.02
N LEU A 3 -16.78 -20.19 -18.21
CA LEU A 3 -15.75 -19.50 -17.42
C LEU A 3 -15.83 -17.97 -17.60
N GLN A 4 -16.07 -17.51 -18.84
CA GLN A 4 -16.29 -16.10 -19.17
C GLN A 4 -17.46 -15.51 -18.39
N GLU A 5 -18.58 -16.25 -18.28
CA GLU A 5 -19.77 -15.83 -17.54
C GLU A 5 -19.51 -15.74 -16.02
N ILE A 6 -18.78 -16.70 -15.45
CA ILE A 6 -18.35 -16.69 -14.03
C ILE A 6 -17.48 -15.46 -13.75
N VAL A 7 -16.46 -15.22 -14.58
CA VAL A 7 -15.53 -14.09 -14.43
C VAL A 7 -16.24 -12.76 -14.66
N ALA A 8 -17.14 -12.66 -15.63
CA ALA A 8 -17.95 -11.46 -15.86
C ALA A 8 -18.84 -11.12 -14.67
N MET A 9 -19.56 -12.10 -14.09
CA MET A 9 -20.34 -11.89 -12.85
C MET A 9 -19.45 -11.42 -11.70
N PHE A 10 -18.27 -12.03 -11.54
CA PHE A 10 -17.32 -11.69 -10.48
C PHE A 10 -16.82 -10.24 -10.62
N LEU A 11 -16.21 -9.91 -11.76
CA LEU A 11 -15.67 -8.57 -12.03
C LEU A 11 -16.74 -7.48 -11.97
N TYR A 12 -17.93 -7.72 -12.52
CA TYR A 12 -19.05 -6.77 -12.47
C TYR A 12 -19.55 -6.53 -11.02
N THR A 13 -19.48 -7.55 -10.16
CA THR A 13 -19.77 -7.41 -8.72
C THR A 13 -18.74 -6.51 -8.04
N LEU A 14 -17.44 -6.68 -8.35
CA LEU A 14 -16.36 -5.87 -7.76
C LEU A 14 -16.37 -4.41 -8.25
N ALA A 15 -16.42 -4.22 -9.57
CA ALA A 15 -16.34 -2.90 -10.21
C ALA A 15 -17.50 -1.99 -9.84
N HIS A 16 -18.73 -2.53 -9.73
CA HIS A 16 -19.96 -1.74 -9.55
C HIS A 16 -20.70 -1.98 -8.22
N HIS A 17 -20.10 -2.71 -7.28
CA HIS A 17 -20.63 -3.03 -5.94
C HIS A 17 -22.10 -3.53 -5.93
N LYS A 18 -22.49 -4.39 -6.89
CA LYS A 18 -23.89 -4.83 -7.02
C LYS A 18 -24.22 -6.02 -6.11
N LYS A 19 -25.35 -5.91 -5.40
CA LYS A 19 -25.89 -6.99 -4.55
C LYS A 19 -26.24 -8.23 -5.38
N ASN A 20 -26.08 -9.42 -4.77
CA ASN A 20 -26.36 -10.74 -5.36
C ASN A 20 -27.68 -10.81 -6.18
N ARG A 21 -28.79 -10.27 -5.66
CA ARG A 21 -30.10 -10.23 -6.36
C ARG A 21 -30.05 -9.49 -7.70
N TYR A 22 -29.27 -8.41 -7.80
CA TYR A 22 -29.11 -7.65 -9.06
C TYR A 22 -28.29 -8.45 -10.08
N ILE A 23 -27.18 -9.06 -9.65
CA ILE A 23 -26.36 -9.94 -10.50
C ILE A 23 -27.20 -11.12 -11.03
N GLY A 24 -28.00 -11.75 -10.17
CA GLY A 24 -28.89 -12.83 -10.57
C GLY A 24 -29.93 -12.41 -11.62
N GLN A 25 -30.49 -11.20 -11.51
CA GLN A 25 -31.38 -10.64 -12.52
C GLN A 25 -30.65 -10.32 -13.84
N TYR A 26 -29.47 -9.68 -13.77
CA TYR A 26 -28.72 -9.24 -14.95
C TYR A 26 -28.14 -10.40 -15.77
N PHE A 27 -27.68 -11.47 -15.12
CA PHE A 27 -27.11 -12.66 -15.77
C PHE A 27 -28.11 -13.84 -15.91
N PHE A 28 -29.37 -13.65 -15.51
CA PHE A 28 -30.43 -14.68 -15.53
C PHE A 28 -30.04 -15.96 -14.74
N ARG A 29 -29.67 -15.79 -13.47
CA ARG A 29 -29.22 -16.87 -12.55
C ARG A 29 -29.87 -16.76 -11.18
N SER A 30 -30.00 -17.91 -10.50
CA SER A 30 -30.44 -17.94 -9.10
C SER A 30 -29.41 -17.30 -8.17
N GLY A 31 -29.86 -16.66 -7.09
CA GLY A 31 -28.98 -16.03 -6.10
C GLY A 31 -28.02 -17.01 -5.42
N GLU A 32 -28.46 -18.27 -5.25
CA GLU A 32 -27.60 -19.38 -4.84
C GLU A 32 -26.41 -19.55 -5.79
N THR A 33 -26.68 -19.68 -7.09
CA THR A 33 -25.63 -19.98 -8.08
C THR A 33 -24.71 -18.78 -8.29
N VAL A 34 -25.23 -17.54 -8.21
CA VAL A 34 -24.39 -16.33 -8.14
C VAL A 34 -23.47 -16.37 -6.92
N SER A 35 -24.00 -16.71 -5.74
CA SER A 35 -23.21 -16.77 -4.49
C SER A 35 -22.13 -17.85 -4.56
N ARG A 36 -22.49 -19.06 -4.99
CA ARG A 36 -21.57 -20.20 -5.14
C ARG A 36 -20.43 -19.86 -6.10
N GLN A 37 -20.74 -19.32 -7.27
CA GLN A 37 -19.72 -19.02 -8.30
C GLN A 37 -18.86 -17.81 -7.93
N PHE A 38 -19.42 -16.80 -7.25
CA PHE A 38 -18.62 -15.70 -6.70
C PHE A 38 -17.56 -16.21 -5.71
N HIS A 39 -17.94 -17.08 -4.77
CA HIS A 39 -17.00 -17.60 -3.77
C HIS A 39 -15.97 -18.59 -4.35
N LEU A 40 -16.34 -19.38 -5.35
CA LEU A 40 -15.40 -20.25 -6.09
C LEU A 40 -14.38 -19.40 -6.86
N CYS A 41 -14.85 -18.42 -7.65
CA CYS A 41 -14.00 -17.53 -8.42
C CYS A 41 -13.06 -16.71 -7.51
N LEU A 42 -13.58 -16.17 -6.40
CA LEU A 42 -12.78 -15.48 -5.38
C LEU A 42 -11.65 -16.38 -4.83
N ARG A 43 -11.98 -17.60 -4.41
CA ARG A 43 -11.00 -18.57 -3.90
C ARG A 43 -9.92 -18.88 -4.93
N ASP A 44 -10.31 -19.01 -6.19
CA ASP A 44 -9.39 -19.44 -7.24
C ASP A 44 -8.51 -18.29 -7.76
N PHE A 45 -8.98 -17.03 -7.70
CA PHE A 45 -8.10 -15.85 -7.84
C PHE A 45 -7.07 -15.75 -6.71
N LEU A 46 -7.44 -16.04 -5.45
CA LEU A 46 -6.50 -15.99 -4.32
C LEU A 46 -5.35 -17.00 -4.43
N LYS A 47 -5.53 -18.12 -5.16
CA LYS A 47 -4.44 -19.06 -5.45
C LYS A 47 -3.36 -18.46 -6.35
N LEU A 48 -3.68 -17.42 -7.13
CA LEU A 48 -2.75 -16.79 -8.07
C LEU A 48 -1.84 -15.75 -7.41
N HIS A 49 -1.89 -15.59 -6.08
CA HIS A 49 -1.10 -14.55 -5.39
C HIS A 49 0.41 -14.67 -5.62
N GLU A 50 0.96 -15.89 -5.65
CA GLU A 50 2.38 -16.16 -5.96
C GLU A 50 2.80 -15.77 -7.40
N VAL A 51 1.84 -15.57 -8.30
CA VAL A 51 2.05 -15.26 -9.73
C VAL A 51 1.67 -13.81 -10.08
N LEU A 52 0.81 -13.19 -9.26
CA LEU A 52 0.24 -11.87 -9.47
C LEU A 52 0.73 -10.81 -8.48
N LEU A 53 1.25 -11.16 -7.29
CA LEU A 53 2.05 -10.23 -6.50
C LEU A 53 3.39 -9.96 -7.22
N TYR A 54 3.92 -8.75 -7.06
CA TYR A 54 5.15 -8.34 -7.71
C TYR A 54 6.38 -8.74 -6.88
N ASN A 55 7.31 -9.47 -7.50
CA ASN A 55 8.62 -9.74 -6.91
C ASN A 55 9.49 -8.48 -7.08
N PRO A 56 9.88 -7.78 -6.00
CA PRO A 56 10.51 -6.48 -6.12
C PRO A 56 11.97 -6.57 -6.54
N THR A 57 12.37 -5.67 -7.44
CA THR A 57 13.78 -5.41 -7.79
C THR A 57 14.26 -4.16 -7.05
N PRO A 58 15.48 -4.14 -6.48
CA PRO A 58 16.04 -2.94 -5.87
C PRO A 58 16.23 -1.83 -6.90
N ILE A 59 16.02 -0.58 -6.48
CA ILE A 59 16.48 0.60 -7.22
C ILE A 59 18.01 0.53 -7.36
N SER A 60 18.47 0.51 -8.62
CA SER A 60 19.88 0.40 -9.01
C SER A 60 20.62 1.74 -8.98
N ASP A 61 21.95 1.68 -9.06
CA ASP A 61 22.83 2.86 -9.03
C ASP A 61 22.64 3.83 -10.21
N ASP A 62 22.13 3.32 -11.34
CA ASP A 62 21.92 3.95 -12.65
C ASP A 62 20.46 4.36 -12.91
N CYS A 63 19.58 4.27 -11.90
CA CYS A 63 18.18 4.68 -12.03
C CYS A 63 18.04 6.15 -12.45
N GLU A 64 17.30 6.44 -13.52
CA GLU A 64 17.13 7.81 -14.03
C GLU A 64 15.95 8.56 -13.39
N ASP A 65 14.97 7.85 -12.82
CA ASP A 65 13.73 8.42 -12.26
C ASP A 65 14.03 9.42 -11.13
N GLU A 66 13.65 10.68 -11.33
CA GLU A 66 13.83 11.78 -10.36
C GLU A 66 13.17 11.55 -8.99
N ARG A 67 12.19 10.65 -8.89
CA ARG A 67 11.57 10.26 -7.62
C ARG A 67 12.45 9.23 -6.90
N TRP A 68 12.98 8.24 -7.62
CA TRP A 68 13.58 7.03 -7.03
C TRP A 68 15.10 7.00 -6.98
N LYS A 69 15.82 7.70 -7.87
CA LYS A 69 17.28 7.54 -8.03
C LYS A 69 18.15 7.87 -6.82
N SER A 70 17.63 8.62 -5.86
CA SER A 70 18.29 8.85 -4.57
C SER A 70 18.14 7.64 -3.63
N PHE A 71 17.06 6.87 -3.76
CA PHE A 71 16.69 5.76 -2.87
C PHE A 71 17.24 4.42 -3.38
N LYS A 72 18.55 4.37 -3.60
CA LYS A 72 19.29 3.15 -3.99
C LYS A 72 19.04 2.01 -3.00
N ASN A 73 18.92 0.78 -3.50
CA ASN A 73 18.50 -0.42 -2.77
C ASN A 73 17.08 -0.40 -2.17
N CYS A 74 16.27 0.63 -2.42
CA CYS A 74 14.86 0.62 -2.05
C CYS A 74 14.06 -0.36 -2.94
N LEU A 75 13.00 -0.95 -2.40
CA LEU A 75 12.11 -1.90 -3.09
C LEU A 75 10.72 -1.30 -3.41
N GLY A 76 10.42 -0.10 -2.90
CA GLY A 76 9.13 0.58 -3.08
C GLY A 76 8.67 1.30 -1.82
N ALA A 77 7.36 1.48 -1.67
CA ALA A 77 6.75 2.11 -0.50
C ALA A 77 5.74 1.18 0.21
N LEU A 78 5.55 1.41 1.51
CA LEU A 78 4.65 0.67 2.39
C LEU A 78 3.78 1.64 3.18
N ASP A 79 2.49 1.31 3.30
CA ASP A 79 1.54 2.09 4.10
C ASP A 79 0.28 1.29 4.49
N GLY A 80 -0.46 1.79 5.48
CA GLY A 80 -1.81 1.35 5.80
C GLY A 80 -2.86 1.96 4.88
N THR A 81 -4.04 1.35 4.78
CA THR A 81 -5.22 2.02 4.22
C THR A 81 -6.52 1.48 4.78
N TYR A 82 -7.47 2.39 4.98
CA TYR A 82 -8.79 2.05 5.51
C TYR A 82 -9.79 1.72 4.40
N ILE A 83 -10.52 0.63 4.58
CA ILE A 83 -11.61 0.17 3.71
C ILE A 83 -12.88 -0.02 4.53
N ASN A 84 -13.99 0.58 4.08
CA ASN A 84 -15.24 0.68 4.85
C ASN A 84 -15.93 -0.68 5.00
N VAL A 85 -16.21 -1.09 6.24
CA VAL A 85 -16.83 -2.39 6.57
C VAL A 85 -18.12 -2.25 7.35
N ASN A 86 -18.96 -3.29 7.28
CA ASN A 86 -20.09 -3.45 8.17
C ASN A 86 -19.83 -4.61 9.13
N VAL A 87 -19.96 -4.37 10.43
CA VAL A 87 -19.71 -5.34 11.50
C VAL A 87 -20.81 -5.27 12.57
N PRO A 88 -21.06 -6.35 13.33
CA PRO A 88 -22.00 -6.36 14.44
C PRO A 88 -21.72 -5.23 15.44
N SER A 89 -22.76 -4.72 16.11
CA SER A 89 -22.63 -3.58 17.03
C SER A 89 -21.59 -3.80 18.13
N GLN A 90 -21.38 -5.04 18.56
CA GLN A 90 -20.39 -5.49 19.54
C GLN A 90 -18.95 -5.36 19.04
N GLU A 91 -18.71 -5.49 17.73
CA GLU A 91 -17.38 -5.40 17.11
C GLU A 91 -17.01 -3.99 16.66
N ARG A 92 -18.01 -3.08 16.51
CA ARG A 92 -17.78 -1.69 16.05
C ARG A 92 -16.67 -0.93 16.80
N PRO A 93 -16.43 -1.10 18.12
CA PRO A 93 -15.31 -0.44 18.79
C PRO A 93 -13.93 -0.84 18.24
N LYS A 94 -13.75 -2.10 17.81
CA LYS A 94 -12.50 -2.62 17.21
C LYS A 94 -12.25 -2.07 15.81
N TYR A 95 -13.32 -1.90 15.04
CA TYR A 95 -13.24 -1.41 13.66
C TYR A 95 -13.41 0.11 13.55
N ARG A 96 -13.42 0.84 14.68
CA ARG A 96 -13.47 2.30 14.69
C ARG A 96 -12.07 2.89 14.50
N THR A 97 -11.88 3.62 13.40
CA THR A 97 -10.66 4.39 13.13
C THR A 97 -10.58 5.63 14.04
N ARG A 98 -9.41 6.29 14.08
CA ARG A 98 -9.24 7.58 14.80
C ARG A 98 -10.25 8.65 14.33
N LYS A 99 -10.59 8.65 13.04
CA LYS A 99 -11.63 9.51 12.42
C LYS A 99 -13.08 9.08 12.71
N GLY A 100 -13.31 8.04 13.53
CA GLY A 100 -14.63 7.55 13.93
C GLY A 100 -15.34 6.62 12.93
N THR A 101 -14.84 6.54 11.69
CA THR A 101 -15.35 5.65 10.63
C THR A 101 -15.18 4.18 10.99
N ILE A 102 -16.12 3.33 10.57
CA ILE A 102 -16.03 1.87 10.74
C ILE A 102 -15.36 1.25 9.51
N ALA A 103 -14.10 0.88 9.66
CA ALA A 103 -13.25 0.36 8.59
C ALA A 103 -12.38 -0.82 9.06
N MET A 104 -11.93 -1.63 8.11
CA MET A 104 -10.77 -2.51 8.31
C MET A 104 -9.51 -1.77 7.91
N ASN A 105 -8.42 -1.97 8.66
CA ASN A 105 -7.08 -1.57 8.21
C ASN A 105 -6.54 -2.65 7.24
N VAL A 106 -5.78 -2.22 6.25
CA VAL A 106 -5.14 -3.04 5.22
C VAL A 106 -3.73 -2.50 5.00
N LEU A 107 -2.72 -3.23 5.42
CA LEU A 107 -1.33 -2.91 5.08
C LEU A 107 -1.09 -3.28 3.61
N GLY A 108 -0.51 -2.36 2.86
CA GLY A 108 -0.10 -2.56 1.46
C GLY A 108 1.33 -2.13 1.23
N VAL A 109 1.98 -2.83 0.31
CA VAL A 109 3.35 -2.55 -0.14
C VAL A 109 3.34 -2.58 -1.65
N CYS A 110 3.87 -1.55 -2.32
CA CYS A 110 3.94 -1.51 -3.78
C CYS A 110 5.30 -1.04 -4.30
N ALA A 111 5.67 -1.60 -5.45
CA ALA A 111 6.84 -1.19 -6.21
C ALA A 111 6.65 0.19 -6.87
N PRO A 112 7.73 0.84 -7.33
CA PRO A 112 7.69 2.10 -8.09
C PRO A 112 6.68 2.13 -9.25
N ASN A 113 6.43 0.98 -9.89
CA ASN A 113 5.51 0.82 -11.02
C ASN A 113 4.01 0.71 -10.62
N MET A 114 3.69 0.86 -9.33
CA MET A 114 2.36 0.66 -8.73
C MET A 114 1.78 -0.75 -8.87
N GLN A 115 2.64 -1.78 -8.81
CA GLN A 115 2.20 -3.16 -8.55
C GLN A 115 2.42 -3.51 -7.07
N PHE A 116 1.42 -4.14 -6.45
CA PHE A 116 1.48 -4.61 -5.07
C PHE A 116 2.48 -5.77 -4.92
N ILE A 117 3.43 -5.61 -4.00
CA ILE A 117 4.39 -6.63 -3.57
C ILE A 117 3.76 -7.50 -2.48
N TYR A 118 3.06 -6.86 -1.54
CA TYR A 118 2.45 -7.52 -0.39
C TYR A 118 1.19 -6.77 0.05
N VAL A 119 0.19 -7.51 0.54
CA VAL A 119 -1.06 -6.95 1.07
C VAL A 119 -1.50 -7.81 2.27
N LEU A 120 -1.80 -7.17 3.41
CA LEU A 120 -2.35 -7.82 4.60
C LEU A 120 -3.65 -7.12 5.02
N PRO A 121 -4.81 -7.61 4.54
CA PRO A 121 -6.12 -7.15 4.98
C PRO A 121 -6.54 -7.82 6.31
N ASP A 122 -7.82 -7.67 6.67
CA ASP A 122 -8.48 -8.26 7.85
C ASP A 122 -7.97 -7.74 9.21
N TRP A 123 -7.46 -6.49 9.26
CA TRP A 123 -7.10 -5.82 10.52
C TRP A 123 -8.21 -4.93 11.09
N GLU A 124 -8.23 -4.85 12.42
CA GLU A 124 -9.05 -3.92 13.21
C GLU A 124 -8.77 -2.48 12.79
N GLY A 125 -9.80 -1.67 12.53
CA GLY A 125 -9.67 -0.24 12.20
C GLY A 125 -9.06 0.61 13.30
N SER A 126 -9.00 0.12 14.55
CA SER A 126 -8.27 0.73 15.66
C SER A 126 -6.82 0.23 15.81
N ALA A 127 -6.32 -0.60 14.89
CA ALA A 127 -4.95 -1.11 14.94
C ALA A 127 -3.95 -0.04 14.47
N HIS A 128 -2.97 0.27 15.31
CA HIS A 128 -1.78 1.04 14.89
C HIS A 128 -1.02 0.28 13.81
N ASP A 129 -0.56 0.98 12.78
CA ASP A 129 0.04 0.41 11.58
C ASP A 129 1.36 -0.33 11.87
N MET A 130 2.11 0.12 12.88
CA MET A 130 3.24 -0.61 13.47
C MET A 130 2.85 -2.02 13.95
N ARG A 131 1.67 -2.17 14.60
CA ARG A 131 1.16 -3.47 15.07
C ARG A 131 0.81 -4.39 13.88
N VAL A 132 0.31 -3.80 12.79
CA VAL A 132 0.01 -4.53 11.55
C VAL A 132 1.30 -4.99 10.86
N LEU A 133 2.29 -4.12 10.73
CA LEU A 133 3.61 -4.43 10.16
C LEU A 133 4.33 -5.53 10.95
N ARG A 134 4.36 -5.44 12.29
CA ARG A 134 4.95 -6.46 13.16
C ARG A 134 4.29 -7.84 12.98
N ASN A 135 2.99 -7.90 12.71
CA ASN A 135 2.36 -9.17 12.33
C ASN A 135 2.68 -9.60 10.90
N ALA A 136 2.79 -8.67 9.95
CA ALA A 136 3.17 -8.99 8.57
C ALA A 136 4.53 -9.72 8.51
N LEU A 137 5.52 -9.23 9.26
CA LEU A 137 6.90 -9.77 9.30
C LEU A 137 7.02 -11.10 10.08
N SER A 138 6.27 -11.27 11.16
CA SER A 138 6.35 -12.46 12.04
C SER A 138 5.60 -13.69 11.52
N ARG A 139 4.86 -13.60 10.41
CA ARG A 139 4.14 -14.73 9.80
C ARG A 139 5.12 -15.65 9.05
N PRO A 140 4.92 -16.99 9.05
CA PRO A 140 5.78 -17.93 8.30
C PRO A 140 5.86 -17.59 6.80
N ASN A 141 4.69 -17.39 6.17
CA ASN A 141 4.55 -16.89 4.80
C ASN A 141 4.18 -15.39 4.86
N GLY A 142 4.96 -14.64 5.65
CA GLY A 142 4.77 -13.21 5.91
C GLY A 142 5.36 -12.32 4.83
N PHE A 143 5.32 -11.02 5.11
CA PHE A 143 6.11 -10.05 4.38
C PHE A 143 7.60 -10.30 4.66
N ARG A 144 8.43 -10.22 3.62
CA ARG A 144 9.88 -10.44 3.71
C ARG A 144 10.62 -9.25 3.14
N VAL A 145 11.55 -8.71 3.91
CA VAL A 145 12.49 -7.67 3.47
C VAL A 145 13.89 -8.28 3.52
N PRO A 146 14.63 -8.37 2.39
CA PRO A 146 16.02 -8.79 2.38
C PRO A 146 16.90 -7.78 3.12
N ARG A 147 17.95 -8.26 3.81
CA ARG A 147 18.96 -7.38 4.43
C ARG A 147 19.66 -6.52 3.37
N GLY A 148 19.95 -5.27 3.71
CA GLY A 148 20.49 -4.27 2.79
C GLY A 148 19.46 -3.60 1.87
N ASN A 149 18.22 -4.12 1.80
CA ASN A 149 17.10 -3.48 1.13
C ASN A 149 16.13 -2.82 2.13
N TYR A 150 15.31 -1.88 1.65
CA TYR A 150 14.33 -1.19 2.47
C TYR A 150 13.12 -0.67 1.66
N TYR A 151 12.09 -0.25 2.38
CA TYR A 151 10.90 0.41 1.87
C TYR A 151 10.79 1.83 2.45
N LEU A 152 10.23 2.75 1.68
CA LEU A 152 9.82 4.06 2.20
C LEU A 152 8.52 3.90 2.98
N VAL A 153 8.50 4.40 4.21
CA VAL A 153 7.37 4.30 5.15
C VAL A 153 6.98 5.68 5.65
N ASP A 154 5.74 5.85 6.12
CA ASP A 154 5.30 7.13 6.69
C ASP A 154 5.95 7.46 8.04
N ALA A 155 5.76 8.67 8.56
CA ALA A 155 6.26 9.04 9.88
C ALA A 155 5.67 8.15 11.00
N GLY A 156 4.51 7.55 10.72
CA GLY A 156 3.83 6.51 11.49
C GLY A 156 4.67 5.27 11.84
N TYR A 157 5.74 5.02 11.10
CA TYR A 157 6.59 3.85 11.29
C TYR A 157 7.96 4.23 11.91
N THR A 158 8.60 3.25 12.54
CA THR A 158 9.97 3.39 13.06
C THR A 158 10.97 3.47 11.90
N ASN A 159 11.92 4.41 11.95
CA ASN A 159 13.10 4.39 11.08
C ASN A 159 14.08 3.30 11.54
N CYS A 160 14.19 2.21 10.79
CA CYS A 160 14.91 1.00 11.20
C CYS A 160 15.44 0.22 9.99
N GLU A 161 16.07 -0.94 10.24
CA GLU A 161 16.45 -1.84 9.15
C GLU A 161 15.22 -2.28 8.35
N GLY A 162 15.28 -2.09 7.02
CA GLY A 162 14.16 -2.37 6.11
C GLY A 162 13.14 -1.26 5.95
N PHE A 163 13.12 -0.21 6.78
CA PHE A 163 12.06 0.80 6.79
C PHE A 163 12.59 2.21 7.02
N LEU A 164 12.56 3.04 5.97
CA LEU A 164 13.12 4.39 5.97
C LEU A 164 12.00 5.43 6.07
N ALA A 165 11.91 6.09 7.23
CA ALA A 165 10.86 7.04 7.59
C ALA A 165 11.29 8.50 7.31
N PRO A 166 10.37 9.48 7.25
CA PRO A 166 10.70 10.91 7.24
C PRO A 166 11.34 11.39 8.56
N TYR A 167 11.93 12.57 8.54
CA TYR A 167 12.27 13.32 9.76
C TYR A 167 11.00 13.95 10.32
N ARG A 168 10.73 13.73 11.61
CA ARG A 168 9.61 14.36 12.33
C ARG A 168 10.01 15.76 12.81
N GLY A 169 9.02 16.65 12.95
CA GLY A 169 9.26 18.06 13.28
C GLY A 169 9.95 18.84 12.16
N GLN A 170 9.91 18.32 10.92
CA GLN A 170 10.37 18.96 9.70
C GLN A 170 9.21 18.95 8.69
N ARG A 171 9.22 19.88 7.73
CA ARG A 171 8.22 19.99 6.67
C ARG A 171 8.17 18.71 5.81
N TYR A 172 7.02 18.36 5.24
CA TYR A 172 6.85 17.05 4.59
C TYR A 172 5.82 17.03 3.46
N HIS A 173 4.67 17.69 3.62
CA HIS A 173 3.57 17.58 2.65
C HIS A 173 3.92 18.28 1.33
N LEU A 174 3.64 17.62 0.20
CA LEU A 174 4.09 18.07 -1.13
C LEU A 174 3.66 19.49 -1.51
N LYS A 175 2.54 19.97 -0.97
CA LYS A 175 2.00 21.32 -1.20
C LYS A 175 2.86 22.42 -0.57
N GLU A 176 3.58 22.12 0.50
CA GLU A 176 4.38 23.08 1.29
C GLU A 176 5.70 23.49 0.60
N TRP A 177 6.00 22.86 -0.55
CA TRP A 177 7.18 23.08 -1.41
C TRP A 177 6.84 23.81 -2.71
N THR A 178 5.61 24.34 -2.85
CA THR A 178 5.18 25.07 -4.06
C THR A 178 5.89 26.42 -4.17
N ASP A 179 5.96 27.15 -3.05
CA ASP A 179 6.45 28.54 -2.99
C ASP A 179 7.76 28.70 -2.21
N GLN A 180 8.28 27.63 -1.61
CA GLN A 180 9.46 27.65 -0.73
C GLN A 180 10.37 26.45 -1.00
N GLN A 181 11.69 26.67 -0.94
CA GLN A 181 12.71 25.63 -1.12
C GLN A 181 13.15 25.05 0.23
N PRO A 182 13.62 23.78 0.29
CA PRO A 182 14.21 23.19 1.48
C PRO A 182 15.41 23.98 2.03
N GLU A 183 15.36 24.31 3.32
CA GLU A 183 16.41 25.03 4.04
C GLU A 183 17.48 24.08 4.62
N SER A 184 17.08 22.84 4.95
CA SER A 184 17.92 21.81 5.57
C SER A 184 18.06 20.54 4.71
N ALA A 185 19.00 19.66 5.09
CA ALA A 185 19.16 18.36 4.44
C ALA A 185 17.98 17.43 4.76
N GLU A 186 17.46 17.53 5.98
CA GLU A 186 16.30 16.82 6.50
C GLU A 186 15.01 17.24 5.78
N GLU A 187 14.81 18.54 5.55
CA GLU A 187 13.73 19.07 4.71
C GLU A 187 13.84 18.58 3.26
N PHE A 188 15.04 18.62 2.66
CA PHE A 188 15.25 18.19 1.27
C PHE A 188 15.01 16.69 1.10
N TYR A 189 15.46 15.89 2.07
CA TYR A 189 15.17 14.47 2.16
C TYR A 189 13.66 14.23 2.31
N ASN A 190 12.96 14.93 3.22
CA ASN A 190 11.51 14.78 3.40
C ASN A 190 10.74 15.10 2.11
N MET A 191 11.10 16.18 1.41
CA MET A 191 10.53 16.54 0.11
C MET A 191 10.70 15.42 -0.92
N LYS A 192 11.89 14.82 -1.04
CA LYS A 192 12.16 13.73 -1.99
C LYS A 192 11.50 12.42 -1.55
N HIS A 193 11.49 12.12 -0.26
CA HIS A 193 10.85 10.95 0.35
C HIS A 193 9.35 10.97 0.08
N ALA A 194 8.64 12.06 0.38
CA ALA A 194 7.22 12.22 0.10
C ALA A 194 6.89 12.04 -1.39
N ARG A 195 7.71 12.56 -2.31
CA ARG A 195 7.54 12.41 -3.78
C ARG A 195 7.66 10.96 -4.26
N ALA A 196 8.46 10.14 -3.59
CA ALA A 196 8.60 8.72 -3.88
C ALA A 196 7.51 7.89 -3.16
N ARG A 197 7.32 8.11 -1.85
CA ARG A 197 6.36 7.41 -0.98
C ARG A 197 4.93 7.49 -1.50
N ASN A 198 4.50 8.64 -2.04
CA ASN A 198 3.16 8.85 -2.63
C ASN A 198 2.76 7.78 -3.68
N VAL A 199 3.70 6.98 -4.23
CA VAL A 199 3.38 5.80 -5.04
C VAL A 199 2.34 4.87 -4.38
N ILE A 200 2.38 4.66 -3.05
CA ILE A 200 1.45 3.76 -2.34
C ILE A 200 0.06 4.39 -2.18
N GLU A 201 0.01 5.70 -1.91
CA GLU A 201 -1.22 6.50 -1.86
C GLU A 201 -1.93 6.44 -3.23
N ARG A 202 -1.22 6.71 -4.33
CA ARG A 202 -1.77 6.59 -5.70
C ARG A 202 -2.18 5.16 -6.05
N CYS A 203 -1.41 4.15 -5.62
CA CYS A 203 -1.73 2.74 -5.85
C CYS A 203 -3.03 2.33 -5.13
N PHE A 204 -3.25 2.81 -3.89
CA PHE A 204 -4.52 2.65 -3.17
C PHE A 204 -5.66 3.48 -3.78
N GLY A 205 -5.36 4.69 -4.28
CA GLY A 205 -6.29 5.54 -5.00
C GLY A 205 -6.88 4.83 -6.22
N LEU A 206 -6.01 4.36 -7.13
CA LEU A 206 -6.40 3.57 -8.30
C LEU A 206 -7.18 2.30 -7.94
N LEU A 207 -6.75 1.58 -6.91
CA LEU A 207 -7.43 0.38 -6.41
C LEU A 207 -8.88 0.69 -5.99
N LYS A 208 -9.09 1.75 -5.19
CA LYS A 208 -10.42 2.18 -4.72
C LYS A 208 -11.26 2.79 -5.84
N GLY A 209 -10.64 3.53 -6.76
CA GLY A 209 -11.28 4.10 -7.95
C GLY A 209 -11.87 3.02 -8.85
N ARG A 210 -11.07 2.02 -9.22
CA ARG A 210 -11.47 0.89 -10.09
C ARG A 210 -12.52 -0.01 -9.45
N TRP A 211 -12.35 -0.35 -8.18
CA TRP A 211 -13.18 -1.35 -7.50
C TRP A 211 -14.16 -0.67 -6.54
N SER A 212 -15.37 -0.32 -7.01
CA SER A 212 -16.36 0.40 -6.19
C SER A 212 -16.83 -0.37 -4.94
N ILE A 213 -16.67 -1.70 -4.91
CA ILE A 213 -16.82 -2.53 -3.69
C ILE A 213 -15.86 -2.11 -2.56
N LEU A 214 -14.78 -1.42 -2.93
CA LEU A 214 -13.75 -0.71 -2.17
C LEU A 214 -14.24 0.45 -1.29
N ARG A 215 -15.19 1.21 -1.85
CA ARG A 215 -15.45 2.60 -1.46
C ARG A 215 -16.58 2.76 -0.47
N SER A 216 -17.46 1.76 -0.34
CA SER A 216 -18.69 1.83 0.46
C SER A 216 -18.89 0.55 1.28
N PRO A 217 -19.54 0.62 2.46
CA PRO A 217 -19.63 -0.50 3.40
C PRO A 217 -20.11 -1.80 2.76
N SER A 218 -19.29 -2.84 2.84
CA SER A 218 -19.58 -4.13 2.20
C SER A 218 -20.83 -4.82 2.76
N PHE A 219 -21.55 -5.53 1.87
CA PHE A 219 -22.59 -6.48 2.25
C PHE A 219 -22.06 -7.91 2.45
N PHE A 220 -20.75 -8.14 2.32
CA PHE A 220 -20.11 -9.42 2.65
C PHE A 220 -19.65 -9.46 4.11
N PRO A 221 -19.62 -10.64 4.76
CA PRO A 221 -18.94 -10.81 6.05
C PRO A 221 -17.48 -10.38 5.98
N ILE A 222 -16.93 -9.80 7.05
CA ILE A 222 -15.63 -9.11 7.00
C ILE A 222 -14.47 -9.99 6.47
N ARG A 223 -14.37 -11.26 6.90
CA ARG A 223 -13.37 -12.23 6.39
C ARG A 223 -13.53 -12.57 4.89
N THR A 224 -14.72 -12.39 4.32
CA THR A 224 -14.93 -12.47 2.87
C THR A 224 -14.58 -11.14 2.21
N HIS A 225 -14.75 -10.01 2.89
CA HIS A 225 -14.33 -8.72 2.37
C HIS A 225 -12.81 -8.55 2.33
N GLY A 226 -12.03 -8.95 3.34
CA GLY A 226 -10.56 -8.95 3.25
C GLY A 226 -10.02 -9.82 2.11
N ARG A 227 -10.67 -10.95 1.85
CA ARG A 227 -10.43 -11.77 0.64
C ARG A 227 -10.74 -11.04 -0.65
N ILE A 228 -11.82 -10.25 -0.70
CA ILE A 228 -12.15 -9.38 -1.84
C ILE A 228 -11.08 -8.28 -2.02
N VAL A 229 -10.61 -7.65 -0.94
CA VAL A 229 -9.51 -6.67 -0.99
C VAL A 229 -8.28 -7.28 -1.67
N MET A 230 -7.82 -8.45 -1.19
CA MET A 230 -6.68 -9.16 -1.79
C MET A 230 -6.93 -9.45 -3.27
N ALA A 231 -8.09 -10.01 -3.64
CA ALA A 231 -8.41 -10.30 -5.05
C ALA A 231 -8.44 -9.04 -5.93
N CYS A 232 -8.91 -7.91 -5.41
CA CYS A 232 -8.84 -6.61 -6.09
C CYS A 232 -7.39 -6.15 -6.34
N CYS A 233 -6.47 -6.38 -5.39
CA CYS A 233 -5.05 -6.07 -5.56
C CYS A 233 -4.37 -7.01 -6.58
N LEU A 234 -4.69 -8.30 -6.57
CA LEU A 234 -4.18 -9.25 -7.58
C LEU A 234 -4.69 -8.92 -8.99
N LEU A 235 -5.95 -8.49 -9.11
CA LEU A 235 -6.54 -8.02 -10.37
C LEU A 235 -5.93 -6.69 -10.84
N HIS A 236 -5.62 -5.76 -9.92
CA HIS A 236 -4.90 -4.52 -10.24
C HIS A 236 -3.50 -4.83 -10.81
N ASN A 237 -2.75 -5.74 -10.18
CA ASN A 237 -1.46 -6.17 -10.71
C ASN A 237 -1.56 -6.88 -12.05
N LEU A 238 -2.60 -7.72 -12.25
CA LEU A 238 -2.89 -8.38 -13.53
C LEU A 238 -3.12 -7.33 -14.64
N ILE A 239 -3.92 -6.29 -14.36
CA ILE A 239 -4.14 -5.17 -15.28
C ILE A 239 -2.81 -4.48 -15.59
N ARG A 240 -2.06 -4.02 -14.58
CA ARG A 240 -0.76 -3.35 -14.77
C ARG A 240 0.32 -4.23 -15.46
N LYS A 241 0.12 -5.55 -15.54
CA LYS A 241 1.04 -6.50 -16.21
C LYS A 241 0.68 -6.76 -17.69
N PHE A 242 -0.57 -6.56 -18.09
CA PHE A 242 -1.07 -6.94 -19.42
C PHE A 242 -1.83 -5.84 -20.18
N MET A 243 -2.16 -4.72 -19.54
CA MET A 243 -2.77 -3.54 -20.16
C MET A 243 -1.75 -2.40 -20.15
N PRO A 244 -1.21 -1.98 -21.33
CA PRO A 244 -0.19 -0.93 -21.40
C PRO A 244 -0.75 0.48 -21.21
N THR A 245 -2.06 0.64 -21.32
CA THR A 245 -2.83 1.87 -21.07
C THR A 245 -3.95 1.56 -20.09
N ASP A 246 -4.26 2.51 -19.22
CA ASP A 246 -5.21 2.36 -18.11
C ASP A 246 -6.03 3.67 -18.01
N ASP A 247 -7.30 3.64 -18.42
CA ASP A 247 -8.12 4.85 -18.63
C ASP A 247 -8.56 5.55 -17.33
N ILE A 248 -8.03 5.13 -16.18
CA ILE A 248 -8.31 5.74 -14.86
C ILE A 248 -7.24 6.79 -14.58
N ASN A 249 -7.66 8.06 -14.50
CA ASN A 249 -6.76 9.18 -14.23
C ASN A 249 -6.00 8.99 -12.90
N GLU A 250 -4.66 8.94 -12.96
CA GLU A 250 -3.81 8.70 -11.79
C GLU A 250 -3.79 9.88 -10.80
N ASP A 251 -4.14 11.10 -11.25
CA ASP A 251 -3.89 12.35 -10.50
C ASP A 251 -5.07 12.83 -9.62
N GLU A 252 -6.25 12.21 -9.72
CA GLU A 252 -7.47 12.66 -9.03
C GLU A 252 -7.71 12.06 -7.63
N LEU A 253 -6.78 11.23 -7.10
CA LEU A 253 -7.13 10.19 -6.12
C LEU A 253 -6.36 10.21 -4.76
N ASN A 254 -5.72 11.33 -4.40
CA ASN A 254 -4.92 11.44 -3.15
C ASN A 254 -5.73 11.92 -1.92
N GLU A 255 -5.79 11.09 -0.87
CA GLU A 255 -6.11 11.45 0.52
C GLU A 255 -5.10 10.77 1.47
N SER A 256 -4.62 11.49 2.51
CA SER A 256 -3.51 11.07 3.39
C SER A 256 -3.84 11.18 4.89
N ASP A 257 -3.32 10.27 5.72
CA ASP A 257 -3.36 10.27 7.19
C ASP A 257 -2.08 9.60 7.75
N ASP A 258 -1.52 10.11 8.85
CA ASP A 258 -0.23 9.71 9.45
C ASP A 258 -0.31 9.70 10.99
N ASP A 259 0.28 8.70 11.69
CA ASP A 259 0.54 8.73 13.16
C ASP A 259 1.29 7.48 13.70
N SER A 260 2.05 7.59 14.81
CA SER A 260 3.31 6.79 14.97
C SER A 260 3.53 5.77 16.12
N GLU A 261 4.48 4.85 15.86
CA GLU A 261 5.34 4.06 16.82
C GLU A 261 4.80 2.77 17.52
N SER A 262 5.59 1.87 18.15
CA SER A 262 7.02 1.40 18.09
C SER A 262 7.15 0.12 19.01
N ASP A 263 8.27 -0.43 19.53
CA ASP A 263 9.65 -0.74 19.00
C ASP A 263 10.13 -2.13 19.53
N SER A 264 11.33 -2.62 19.13
CA SER A 264 12.02 -3.92 19.46
C SER A 264 11.30 -5.28 19.18
N ASP A 265 11.91 -6.48 19.04
CA ASP A 265 13.28 -6.96 18.72
C ASP A 265 13.26 -8.46 18.26
N ASP A 266 14.25 -8.93 17.49
CA ASP A 266 14.62 -10.35 17.14
C ASP A 266 15.86 -10.37 16.21
N GLU A 267 16.72 -11.40 16.27
CA GLU A 267 17.73 -11.71 15.23
C GLU A 267 17.26 -12.84 14.29
N ARG A 268 17.31 -12.63 12.98
CA ARG A 268 17.50 -13.69 11.95
C ARG A 268 17.82 -13.14 10.56
N GLU A 269 18.04 -14.03 9.58
CA GLU A 269 18.58 -13.71 8.24
C GLU A 269 17.69 -12.77 7.40
N PHE A 270 16.37 -12.82 7.60
CA PHE A 270 15.42 -11.86 7.05
C PHE A 270 14.94 -10.93 8.18
N ILE A 271 14.55 -9.72 7.84
CA ILE A 271 14.05 -8.74 8.81
C ILE A 271 12.70 -9.23 9.36
N THR A 272 12.68 -9.64 10.64
CA THR A 272 11.52 -10.23 11.34
C THR A 272 10.95 -9.34 12.44
N SER A 273 11.73 -8.35 12.88
CA SER A 273 11.39 -7.37 13.93
C SER A 273 11.45 -5.94 13.37
N VAL A 274 11.01 -4.97 14.19
CA VAL A 274 11.13 -3.54 13.87
C VAL A 274 11.72 -2.85 15.10
N ALA A 275 12.97 -2.42 14.98
CA ALA A 275 13.79 -1.90 16.07
C ALA A 275 14.69 -0.75 15.58
N THR A 276 14.74 0.35 16.32
CA THR A 276 15.65 1.47 16.07
C THR A 276 17.11 1.03 16.07
N SER A 277 17.94 1.68 15.25
CA SER A 277 19.40 1.51 15.30
C SER A 277 20.14 2.76 14.84
N ASP A 278 21.30 3.01 15.44
CA ASP A 278 22.20 4.08 15.03
C ASP A 278 22.67 3.90 13.58
N HIS A 279 22.82 2.65 13.13
CA HIS A 279 23.20 2.35 11.74
C HIS A 279 22.20 2.94 10.73
N TRP A 280 20.90 2.66 10.89
CA TRP A 280 19.89 3.12 9.95
C TRP A 280 19.50 4.60 10.14
N THR A 281 19.72 5.14 11.33
CA THR A 281 19.67 6.60 11.57
C THR A 281 20.82 7.30 10.83
N ASN A 282 22.06 6.81 10.97
CA ASN A 282 23.23 7.36 10.29
C ASN A 282 23.19 7.18 8.77
N PHE A 283 22.64 6.05 8.28
CA PHE A 283 22.37 5.85 6.85
C PHE A 283 21.43 6.94 6.31
N ARG A 284 20.30 7.20 6.99
CA ARG A 284 19.36 8.26 6.59
C ARG A 284 20.01 9.65 6.64
N ASN A 285 20.74 9.96 7.72
CA ASN A 285 21.45 11.24 7.88
C ASN A 285 22.47 11.48 6.76
N LYS A 286 23.26 10.45 6.41
CA LYS A 286 24.19 10.53 5.28
C LYS A 286 23.45 10.71 3.96
N LEU A 287 22.42 9.91 3.69
CA LEU A 287 21.63 9.99 2.47
C LEU A 287 21.03 11.39 2.28
N ALA A 288 20.42 11.96 3.33
CA ALA A 288 19.89 13.32 3.32
C ALA A 288 20.98 14.36 3.00
N GLN A 289 22.15 14.26 3.65
CA GLN A 289 23.26 15.17 3.45
C GLN A 289 23.88 15.09 2.06
N ASP A 290 24.03 13.88 1.50
CA ASP A 290 24.54 13.63 0.15
C ASP A 290 23.57 14.19 -0.91
N MET A 291 22.26 13.92 -0.76
CA MET A 291 21.19 14.46 -1.62
C MET A 291 21.16 15.99 -1.63
N PHE A 292 21.27 16.62 -0.45
CA PHE A 292 21.24 18.08 -0.31
C PHE A 292 22.51 18.74 -0.88
N ASN A 293 23.67 18.09 -0.75
CA ASN A 293 24.92 18.58 -1.33
C ASN A 293 24.93 18.51 -2.87
N ASP A 294 24.44 17.42 -3.46
CA ASP A 294 24.27 17.29 -4.91
C ASP A 294 23.31 18.36 -5.48
N TRP A 295 22.15 18.56 -4.84
CA TRP A 295 21.21 19.62 -5.20
C TRP A 295 21.84 21.03 -5.13
N ARG A 296 22.54 21.34 -4.03
CA ARG A 296 23.31 22.59 -3.84
C ARG A 296 24.49 22.75 -4.79
N ALA A 297 24.98 21.68 -5.42
CA ALA A 297 26.00 21.77 -6.46
C ALA A 297 25.35 22.14 -7.80
N ARG A 298 24.29 21.41 -8.20
CA ARG A 298 23.55 21.65 -9.45
C ARG A 298 22.97 23.07 -9.52
N GLY A 299 22.39 23.55 -8.41
CA GLY A 299 21.85 24.91 -8.31
C GLY A 299 22.88 26.04 -8.49
N ARG A 300 24.18 25.76 -8.30
CA ARG A 300 25.28 26.72 -8.50
C ARG A 300 25.96 26.63 -9.87
N HIS A 301 25.50 25.73 -10.74
CA HIS A 301 25.92 25.65 -12.15
C HIS A 301 24.84 26.16 -13.12
N GLY A 302 23.75 26.74 -12.60
CA GLY A 302 22.65 27.37 -13.34
C GLY A 302 22.54 28.89 -13.10
N GLN A 303 23.64 29.54 -12.72
CA GLN A 303 23.79 30.99 -12.55
C GLN A 303 25.03 31.47 -13.31
#